data_AF-J2WNI9-F1
#
_entry.id   AF-J2WNI9-F1
#
_cell.length_a   1.000
_cell.length_b   1.000
_cell.length_c   1.000
_cell.angle_alpha   90.00
_cell.angle_beta   90.00
_cell.angle_gamma   90.00
#
_symmetry.space_group_name_H-M   'P 1'
#
loop_
_entity.id
_entity.type
_entity.pdbx_description
1 polymer ?
#
loop_
_entity_poly.entity_id
_entity_poly.type
_entity_poly.pdbx_seq_one_letter_code
_entity_poly.pdbx_strand_id
1 'polypeptide(L)' 'MPDDPTPALLYRLNQNIMALSCAVEEISIWIDQRGASQVSNRIEENLAVITGNANFIAETLAELIARCKPEEETDPED' A
#
# COMPACT_ATOMS: atom_id res chain seq x y z
N MET A 1 10.54 -20.34 5.41
CA MET A 1 9.65 -19.50 4.58
C MET A 1 9.55 -20.20 3.24
N PRO A 2 8.47 -20.94 2.93
CA PRO A 2 8.43 -21.78 1.74
C PRO A 2 8.15 -20.93 0.50
N ASP A 3 8.40 -21.51 -0.67
CA ASP A 3 8.46 -20.97 -2.04
C ASP A 3 7.24 -20.19 -2.59
N ASP A 4 6.39 -19.57 -1.76
CA ASP A 4 5.29 -18.73 -2.24
C ASP A 4 5.77 -17.28 -2.49
N PRO A 5 5.88 -16.83 -3.75
CA PRO A 5 6.30 -15.47 -4.08
C PRO A 5 5.21 -14.43 -3.79
N THR A 6 3.98 -14.83 -3.48
CA THR A 6 2.82 -13.95 -3.37
C THR A 6 3.01 -12.84 -2.32
N PRO A 7 3.45 -13.12 -1.07
CA PRO A 7 3.66 -12.06 -0.09
C PRO A 7 4.76 -11.07 -0.50
N ALA A 8 5.82 -11.55 -1.15
CA ALA A 8 6.92 -10.71 -1.62
C ALA A 8 6.49 -9.82 -2.81
N LEU A 9 5.71 -10.36 -3.75
CA LEU A 9 5.14 -9.60 -4.86
C LEU A 9 4.17 -8.52 -4.36
N LEU A 10 3.25 -8.86 -3.46
CA LEU A 10 2.30 -7.92 -2.88
C LEU A 10 2.99 -6.83 -2.05
N TYR A 11 4.06 -7.17 -1.33
CA TYR A 11 4.89 -6.18 -0.64
C TYR A 11 5.51 -5.16 -1.61
N ARG A 12 6.11 -5.63 -2.72
CA ARG A 12 6.66 -4.74 -3.76
C ARG A 12 5.58 -3.88 -4.42
N LEU A 13 4.40 -4.44 -4.67
CA LEU A 13 3.27 -3.70 -5.22
C LEU A 13 2.83 -2.58 -4.26
N ASN A 14 2.72 -2.89 -2.97
CA ASN A 14 2.38 -1.90 -1.94
C ASN A 14 3.41 -0.74 -1.92
N GLN A 15 4.71 -1.06 -1.97
CA GLN A 15 5.76 -0.05 -2.06
C GLN A 15 5.62 0.86 -3.28
N ASN A 16 5.30 0.30 -4.45
CA ASN A 16 5.09 1.08 -5.66
C ASN A 16 3.89 2.02 -5.55
N ILE A 17 2.77 1.56 -4.96
CA ILE A 17 1.58 2.38 -4.78
C ILE A 17 1.90 3.57 -3.86
N MET A 18 2.59 3.33 -2.73
CA MET A 18 3.01 4.42 -1.83
C MET A 18 3.92 5.44 -2.52
N ALA A 19 4.90 4.97 -3.31
CA ALA A 19 5.79 5.85 -4.05
C ALA A 19 5.05 6.68 -5.11
N LEU A 20 4.09 6.07 -5.81
CA LEU A 20 3.25 6.76 -6.80
C LEU A 20 2.34 7.80 -6.14
N SER A 21 1.71 7.48 -5.00
CA SER A 21 0.90 8.44 -4.24
C SER A 21 1.73 9.67 -3.86
N CYS A 22 2.92 9.47 -3.30
CA CYS A 22 3.79 10.55 -2.87
C CYS A 22 4.21 11.46 -4.06
N ALA A 23 4.61 10.85 -5.19
CA ALA A 23 4.99 11.60 -6.39
C ALA A 23 3.82 12.40 -6.98
N VAL A 24 2.62 11.82 -6.99
CA VAL A 24 1.42 12.48 -7.52
C VAL A 24 0.93 13.59 -6.58
N GLU A 25 1.08 13.43 -5.26
CA GLU A 25 0.80 14.48 -4.27
C GLU A 25 1.72 15.70 -4.46
N GLU A 26 3.02 15.48 -4.65
CA GLU A 26 3.97 16.56 -4.91
C GLU A 26 3.63 17.31 -6.22
N ILE A 27 3.23 16.59 -7.27
CA ILE A 27 2.77 17.19 -8.53
C ILE A 27 1.46 17.98 -8.32
N SER A 28 0.52 17.46 -7.52
CA SER A 28 -0.74 18.17 -7.22
C SER A 28 -0.47 19.52 -6.57
N ILE A 29 0.39 19.54 -5.56
CA ILE A 29 0.81 20.76 -4.84
C ILE A 29 1.47 21.75 -5.82
N TRP A 30 2.36 21.28 -6.70
CA TRP A 30 3.01 22.13 -7.69
C TRP A 30 2.04 22.73 -8.71
N ILE A 31 1.02 21.96 -9.13
CA ILE A 31 -0.05 22.43 -10.03
C ILE A 31 -0.93 23.48 -9.33
N ASP A 32 -1.28 23.25 -8.06
CA ASP A 32 -2.11 24.17 -7.29
C ASP A 32 -1.43 25.54 -7.11
N GLN A 33 -0.13 25.54 -6.79
CA GLN A 33 0.69 26.75 -6.68
C GLN A 33 0.72 27.60 -7.97
N ARG A 34 0.41 27.02 -9.13
CA ARG A 34 0.33 27.71 -10.42
C ARG A 34 -1.07 28.24 -10.75
N GLY A 35 -2.02 28.14 -9.80
CA GLY A 35 -3.40 28.60 -9.96
C GLY A 35 -4.29 27.64 -10.74
N ALA A 36 -3.83 26.41 -11.00
CA ALA A 36 -4.59 25.38 -11.70
C ALA A 36 -5.42 24.53 -10.73
N SER A 37 -6.22 25.20 -9.89
CA SER A 37 -6.96 24.58 -8.78
C SER A 37 -7.94 23.47 -9.21
N GLN A 38 -8.51 23.56 -10.42
CA GLN A 38 -9.38 22.50 -10.94
C GLN A 38 -8.60 21.19 -11.20
N VAL A 39 -7.34 21.31 -11.63
CA VAL A 39 -6.49 20.15 -11.93
C VAL A 39 -5.94 19.56 -10.63
N SER A 40 -5.51 20.39 -9.67
CA SER A 40 -5.08 19.91 -8.34
C SER A 40 -6.22 19.20 -7.62
N ASN A 41 -7.43 19.76 -7.58
CA ASN A 41 -8.59 19.10 -6.97
C ASN A 41 -8.87 17.71 -7.57
N ARG A 42 -8.81 17.58 -8.90
CA ARG A 42 -8.98 16.28 -9.58
C ARG A 42 -7.87 15.30 -9.22
N ILE A 43 -6.64 15.77 -9.04
CA ILE A 43 -5.53 14.92 -8.61
C ILE A 43 -5.73 14.48 -7.17
N GLU A 44 -6.16 15.37 -6.27
CA GLU A 44 -6.48 15.05 -4.87
C GLU A 44 -7.59 14.00 -4.74
N GLU A 45 -8.66 14.10 -5.53
CA GLU A 45 -9.72 13.09 -5.57
C GLU A 45 -9.18 11.70 -5.96
N ASN A 46 -8.29 11.65 -6.96
CA ASN A 46 -7.66 10.39 -7.36
C ASN A 46 -6.66 9.88 -6.30
N LEU A 47 -5.90 10.77 -5.66
CA LEU A 47 -5.00 10.43 -4.56
C LEU A 47 -5.75 9.83 -3.38
N ALA A 48 -6.94 10.35 -3.05
CA ALA A 48 -7.77 9.78 -1.99
C ALA A 48 -8.11 8.30 -2.27
N VAL A 49 -8.44 7.96 -3.52
CA VAL A 49 -8.70 6.58 -3.94
C VAL A 49 -7.44 5.72 -3.86
N ILE A 50 -6.30 6.23 -4.34
CA ILE A 50 -5.04 5.49 -4.31
C ILE A 50 -4.60 5.23 -2.86
N THR A 51 -4.69 6.24 -1.99
CA THR A 51 -4.37 6.12 -0.56
C THR A 51 -5.28 5.11 0.14
N GLY A 52 -6.58 5.12 -0.14
CA GLY A 52 -7.51 4.10 0.36
C GLY A 52 -7.09 2.69 -0.06
N ASN A 53 -6.72 2.50 -1.32
CA ASN A 53 -6.23 1.22 -1.83
C ASN A 53 -4.90 0.81 -1.20
N ALA A 54 -3.97 1.75 -1.00
CA ALA A 54 -2.68 1.50 -0.36
C ALA A 54 -2.85 1.00 1.08
N ASN A 55 -3.73 1.65 1.85
CA ASN A 55 -4.04 1.25 3.22
C ASN A 55 -4.63 -0.17 3.27
N PHE A 56 -5.62 -0.45 2.43
CA PHE A 56 -6.23 -1.77 2.34
C PHE A 56 -5.22 -2.86 1.96
N ILE A 57 -4.33 -2.59 1.00
CA ILE A 57 -3.26 -3.52 0.60
C ILE A 57 -2.28 -3.76 1.75
N ALA A 58 -1.90 -2.72 2.50
CA ALA A 58 -1.01 -2.86 3.64
C ALA A 58 -1.63 -3.73 4.75
N GLU A 59 -2.91 -3.52 5.07
CA GLU A 59 -3.66 -4.29 6.07
C GLU A 59 -3.76 -5.77 5.66
N THR A 60 -4.24 -6.04 4.44
CA THR A 60 -4.40 -7.41 3.93
C THR A 60 -3.07 -8.14 3.74
N LEU A 61 -1.98 -7.42 3.43
CA LEU A 61 -0.65 -8.01 3.39
C LEU A 61 -0.16 -8.42 4.78
N ALA A 62 -0.45 -7.63 5.82
CA ALA A 62 -0.12 -7.99 7.19
C ALA A 62 -0.84 -9.28 7.61
N GLU A 63 -2.11 -9.42 7.26
CA GLU A 63 -2.89 -10.65 7.49
C GLU A 63 -2.32 -11.85 6.71
N LEU A 64 -1.96 -11.66 5.44
CA LEU A 64 -1.37 -12.71 4.61
C LEU A 64 -0.04 -13.21 5.21
N ILE A 65 0.84 -12.29 5.61
CA ILE A 65 2.12 -12.63 6.24
C ILE A 65 1.89 -13.37 7.56
N ALA A 66 0.91 -12.94 8.36
CA ALA A 66 0.56 -13.61 9.62
C ALA A 66 0.09 -15.06 9.38
N ARG A 67 -0.74 -15.29 8.35
CA ARG A 67 -1.20 -16.62 7.95
C ARG A 67 -0.08 -17.51 7.35
N CYS A 68 0.96 -16.90 6.79
CA CYS A 68 2.12 -17.61 6.27
C CYS A 68 3.14 -18.00 7.34
N LYS A 69 2.97 -17.55 8.60
CA LYS A 69 3.75 -18.08 9.72
C LYS A 69 3.15 -19.44 10.12
N PRO A 70 3.95 -20.51 10.24
CA PRO A 70 3.46 -21.77 10.78
C PRO A 70 2.94 -21.53 12.21
N GLU A 71 1.83 -22.16 12.57
CA GLU A 71 1.37 -22.25 13.96
C GLU A 71 2.54 -22.80 14.79
N GLU A 72 2.94 -22.09 15.86
CA GLU A 72 3.91 -22.65 16.81
C GLU A 72 3.35 -23.99 17.30
N GLU A 73 4.08 -25.08 17.04
CA GLU A 73 3.77 -26.39 17.61
C GLU A 73 3.70 -26.21 19.12
N THR A 74 2.49 -26.22 19.68
CA THR A 74 2.29 -26.38 21.11
C THR A 74 2.76 -27.78 21.43
N ASP A 75 4.00 -27.88 21.94
CA ASP A 75 4.59 -29.12 22.42
C ASP A 75 3.65 -29.75 23.46
N PRO A 76 3.04 -30.91 23.19
CA PRO A 76 2.10 -31.53 24.09
C PRO A 76 2.86 -32.51 24.99
N GLU A 77 3.81 -32.05 25.80
CA GLU A 77 4.38 -32.88 26.89
C GLU A 77 4.48 -32.09 28.21
N ASP A 78 3.34 -32.11 28.94
CA ASP A 78 3.29 -32.36 30.38
C ASP A 78 3.37 -33.88 30.63
#